data_AF-A0A4W6CT51-F1
#
_entry.id   AF-A0A4W6CT51-F1
#
_cell.length_a   1.000
_cell.length_b   1.000
_cell.length_c   1.000
_cell.angle_alpha   90.00
_cell.angle_beta   90.00
_cell.angle_gamma   90.00
#
_symmetry.space_group_name_H-M   'P 1'
#
loop_
_entity.id
_entity.type
_entity.pdbx_description
1 polymer ?
#
loop_
_entity_poly.entity_id
_entity_poly.type
_entity_poly.pdbx_seq_one_letter_code
_entity_poly.pdbx_strand_id
1 'polypeptide(L)'
;MVLYFYCRDKRWLKEKPPKTGCQSPVLGAMIDNLEISMVPALVLLPLLLQVAALHILLGLTILTALPGLVLWYYYATHRKKRRTVFFLTLALYSLAYMYYLFITEILPRGDVSQLQLCTVTAGMFFTVGSLIHTKRGPGFVTASLFEAHSQSQEGNKDSTHLNGRVQSTVSSSSSSSSAEAVVETTKEALTAKWSKCPVCKIMRPPRAGHCRTCGSCIQRLDHHCIWINSCVGQANHRSFLLTLSVFVLTSLYGISLVLYSICPRQNVVTALLYCPGVYSQSRYSLSTTATGAWD
;
A
#
# COMPACT_ATOMS: atom_id res chain seq x y z
N MET A 1 3.93 9.72 -48.82
CA MET A 1 2.52 9.39 -49.16
C MET A 1 2.40 7.87 -49.22
N VAL A 2 1.28 7.30 -48.78
CA VAL A 2 1.00 5.88 -48.43
C VAL A 2 1.17 5.62 -46.91
N LEU A 3 0.21 5.96 -46.05
CA LEU A 3 -1.14 5.41 -45.80
C LEU A 3 -1.15 4.25 -44.77
N TYR A 4 -1.81 4.53 -43.64
CA TYR A 4 -2.62 3.63 -42.81
C TYR A 4 -1.93 2.52 -41.97
N PHE A 5 -1.79 2.80 -40.67
CA PHE A 5 -2.27 1.89 -39.63
C PHE A 5 -3.16 2.67 -38.66
N TYR A 6 -4.42 2.86 -39.07
CA TYR A 6 -5.51 3.33 -38.22
C TYR A 6 -6.48 2.16 -37.96
N CYS A 7 -6.33 1.50 -36.82
CA CYS A 7 -7.34 0.68 -36.09
C CYS A 7 -6.57 -0.15 -35.04
N ARG A 8 -7.01 -0.38 -33.80
CA ARG A 8 -8.20 -0.03 -33.03
C ARG A 8 -7.98 -0.65 -31.64
N ASP A 9 -7.76 0.18 -30.62
CA ASP A 9 -8.37 -0.03 -29.29
C ASP A 9 -8.33 1.28 -28.47
N LYS A 10 -9.12 2.26 -28.93
CA LYS A 10 -9.36 3.52 -28.19
C LYS A 10 -10.38 3.32 -27.06
N ARG A 11 -10.21 2.30 -26.22
CA ARG A 11 -11.04 2.13 -25.00
C ARG A 11 -10.58 2.97 -23.81
N TRP A 12 -9.39 3.57 -23.87
CA TRP A 12 -8.79 4.29 -22.74
C TRP A 12 -8.76 5.83 -22.88
N LEU A 13 -9.25 6.39 -23.99
CA LEU A 13 -9.25 7.85 -24.24
C LEU A 13 -10.63 8.51 -24.08
N LYS A 14 -11.61 7.80 -23.51
CA LYS A 14 -12.94 8.36 -23.22
C LYS A 14 -13.15 8.53 -21.71
N GLU A 15 -12.18 9.12 -21.03
CA GLU A 15 -12.47 9.79 -19.76
C GLU A 15 -12.45 11.30 -20.02
N LYS A 16 -13.64 11.91 -20.04
CA LYS A 16 -13.80 13.36 -20.02
C LYS A 16 -13.17 13.89 -18.73
N PRO A 17 -12.49 15.06 -18.74
CA PRO A 17 -12.05 15.70 -17.51
C PRO A 17 -13.26 15.90 -16.57
N PRO A 18 -13.12 15.67 -15.25
CA PRO A 18 -14.23 15.77 -14.33
C PRO A 18 -14.78 17.19 -14.34
N LYS A 19 -16.08 17.30 -14.61
CA LYS A 19 -16.83 18.54 -14.48
C LYS A 19 -16.79 18.96 -13.01
N THR A 20 -16.42 20.20 -12.77
CA THR A 20 -16.57 20.91 -11.50
C THR A 20 -18.03 20.83 -11.04
N GLY A 21 -18.29 20.01 -10.04
CA GLY A 21 -19.60 19.84 -9.41
C GLY A 21 -19.39 19.37 -7.98
N CYS A 22 -19.76 20.21 -7.02
CA CYS A 22 -19.70 19.96 -5.59
C CYS A 22 -20.71 18.86 -5.22
N GLN A 23 -20.25 17.62 -5.14
CA GLN A 23 -20.87 16.49 -4.42
C GLN A 23 -19.88 15.32 -4.47
N SER A 24 -19.56 14.72 -3.31
CA SER A 24 -18.56 13.66 -3.16
C SER A 24 -18.82 12.48 -4.12
N PRO A 25 -18.02 12.31 -5.19
CA PRO A 25 -18.18 11.21 -6.16
C PRO A 25 -17.67 9.86 -5.63
N VAL A 26 -17.03 9.88 -4.45
CA VAL A 26 -16.31 8.74 -3.88
C VAL A 26 -17.27 7.75 -3.23
N LEU A 27 -18.35 8.23 -2.61
CA LEU A 27 -19.28 7.38 -1.86
C LEU A 27 -20.29 6.67 -2.78
N GLY A 28 -20.79 7.36 -3.82
CA GLY A 28 -21.74 6.78 -4.77
C GLY A 28 -21.13 5.65 -5.61
N ALA A 29 -19.89 5.82 -6.09
CA ALA A 29 -19.19 4.77 -6.86
C ALA A 29 -18.72 3.58 -6.00
N MET A 30 -18.60 3.74 -4.67
CA MET A 30 -18.26 2.66 -3.74
C MET A 30 -19.43 1.70 -3.49
N ILE A 31 -20.67 2.18 -3.57
CA ILE A 31 -21.88 1.38 -3.30
C ILE A 31 -22.26 0.53 -4.52
N ASP A 32 -22.14 1.08 -5.74
CA ASP A 32 -22.51 0.37 -6.98
C ASP A 32 -21.51 -0.74 -7.39
N ASN A 33 -20.30 -0.74 -6.82
CA ASN A 33 -19.26 -1.74 -7.07
C ASN A 33 -18.96 -2.61 -5.84
N LEU A 34 -19.87 -2.68 -4.86
CA LEU A 34 -19.79 -3.70 -3.81
C LEU A 34 -20.11 -5.06 -4.45
N GLU A 35 -19.15 -5.58 -5.21
CA GLU A 35 -19.28 -6.83 -5.95
C GLU A 35 -19.79 -7.89 -4.98
N ILE A 36 -20.84 -8.62 -5.40
CA ILE A 36 -21.40 -9.81 -4.74
C ILE A 36 -20.33 -10.80 -4.26
N SER A 37 -19.11 -10.70 -4.80
CA SER A 37 -17.88 -11.37 -4.36
C SER A 37 -17.45 -11.08 -2.91
N MET A 38 -17.72 -9.89 -2.35
CA MET A 38 -17.18 -9.45 -1.05
C MET A 38 -18.12 -9.71 0.13
N VAL A 39 -19.43 -9.82 -0.15
CA VAL A 39 -20.46 -10.12 0.86
C VAL A 39 -20.18 -11.43 1.59
N PRO A 40 -19.77 -12.53 0.91
CA PRO A 40 -19.38 -13.75 1.60
C PRO A 40 -18.25 -13.50 2.58
N ALA A 41 -17.13 -12.89 2.21
CA ALA A 41 -16.04 -12.73 3.17
C ALA A 41 -16.39 -11.79 4.35
N LEU A 42 -17.14 -10.71 4.12
CA LEU A 42 -17.48 -9.75 5.17
C LEU A 42 -18.52 -10.28 6.18
N VAL A 43 -19.43 -11.16 5.76
CA VAL A 43 -20.50 -11.72 6.61
C VAL A 43 -20.16 -13.12 7.10
N LEU A 44 -19.54 -13.95 6.25
CA LEU A 44 -19.21 -15.33 6.55
C LEU A 44 -18.04 -15.45 7.52
N LEU A 45 -17.03 -14.57 7.47
CA LEU A 45 -15.90 -14.64 8.41
C LEU A 45 -16.33 -14.46 9.87
N PRO A 46 -17.04 -13.37 10.25
CA PRO A 46 -17.53 -13.20 11.63
C PRO A 46 -18.45 -14.35 12.08
N LEU A 47 -19.34 -14.81 11.19
CA LEU A 47 -20.26 -15.90 11.46
C LEU A 47 -19.53 -17.24 11.69
N LEU A 48 -18.56 -17.57 10.84
CA LEU A 48 -17.74 -18.78 10.98
C LEU A 48 -16.90 -18.74 12.26
N LEU A 49 -16.39 -17.57 12.66
CA LEU A 49 -15.65 -17.40 13.91
C LEU A 49 -16.56 -17.56 15.14
N GLN A 50 -17.80 -17.07 15.08
CA GLN A 50 -18.80 -17.32 16.13
C GLN A 50 -19.16 -18.80 16.25
N VAL A 51 -19.36 -19.48 15.11
CA VAL A 51 -19.63 -20.92 15.07
C VAL A 51 -18.44 -21.73 15.57
N ALA A 52 -17.21 -21.33 15.24
CA ALA A 52 -15.98 -21.91 15.76
C ALA A 52 -15.89 -21.86 17.30
N ALA A 53 -16.46 -20.81 17.92
CA ALA A 53 -16.48 -20.65 19.38
C ALA A 53 -17.48 -21.58 20.10
N LEU A 54 -18.40 -22.25 19.38
CA LEU A 54 -19.40 -23.15 19.99
C LEU A 54 -18.83 -24.51 20.39
N HIS A 55 -17.83 -25.03 19.67
CA HIS A 55 -17.28 -26.36 19.91
C HIS A 55 -15.82 -26.48 19.45
N ILE A 56 -14.95 -27.07 20.27
CA ILE A 56 -13.49 -27.08 20.02
C ILE A 56 -13.10 -27.80 18.72
N LEU A 57 -13.74 -28.95 18.43
CA LEU A 57 -13.53 -29.67 17.16
C LEU A 57 -13.98 -28.83 15.95
N LEU A 58 -15.07 -28.08 16.09
CA LEU A 58 -15.58 -27.21 15.04
C LEU A 58 -14.63 -26.03 14.81
N GLY A 59 -14.10 -25.46 15.89
CA GLY A 59 -13.05 -24.44 15.83
C GLY A 59 -11.79 -24.91 15.09
N LEU A 60 -11.29 -26.11 15.39
CA LEU A 60 -10.13 -26.69 14.68
C LEU A 60 -10.41 -26.89 13.19
N THR A 61 -11.59 -27.42 12.83
CA THR A 61 -11.96 -27.62 11.42
C THR A 61 -12.10 -26.30 10.67
N ILE A 62 -12.74 -25.28 11.26
CA ILE A 62 -12.91 -23.97 10.63
C ILE A 62 -11.56 -23.26 10.49
N LEU A 63 -10.73 -23.25 11.54
CA LEU A 63 -9.45 -22.55 11.54
C LEU A 63 -8.46 -23.14 10.51
N THR A 64 -8.51 -24.46 10.27
CA THR A 64 -7.68 -25.13 9.26
C THR A 64 -8.26 -25.01 7.84
N ALA A 65 -9.58 -25.06 7.68
CA ALA A 65 -10.23 -24.97 6.37
C ALA A 65 -10.27 -23.54 5.81
N LEU A 66 -10.40 -22.54 6.68
CA LEU A 66 -10.63 -21.15 6.29
C LEU A 66 -9.46 -20.53 5.48
N PRO A 67 -8.18 -20.70 5.85
CA PRO A 67 -7.05 -20.27 5.03
C PRO A 67 -7.07 -20.91 3.65
N GLY A 68 -7.38 -22.21 3.57
CA GLY A 68 -7.49 -22.94 2.30
C GLY A 68 -8.62 -22.41 1.41
N LEU A 69 -9.79 -22.14 2.00
CA LEU A 69 -10.95 -21.59 1.28
C LEU A 69 -10.69 -20.16 0.80
N VAL A 70 -10.05 -19.31 1.62
CA VAL A 70 -9.65 -17.96 1.24
C VAL A 70 -8.60 -17.99 0.12
N LEU A 71 -7.59 -18.86 0.21
CA LEU A 71 -6.58 -19.03 -0.84
C LEU A 71 -7.20 -19.54 -2.15
N TRP A 72 -8.10 -20.52 -2.06
CA TRP A 72 -8.81 -21.04 -3.23
C TRP A 72 -9.69 -19.97 -3.89
N TYR A 73 -10.48 -19.25 -3.10
CA TYR A 73 -11.30 -18.14 -3.57
C TYR A 73 -10.44 -17.02 -4.17
N TYR A 74 -9.34 -16.65 -3.51
CA TYR A 74 -8.37 -15.68 -4.02
C TYR A 74 -7.79 -16.14 -5.35
N TYR A 75 -7.36 -17.40 -5.46
CA TYR A 75 -6.81 -17.95 -6.68
C TYR A 75 -7.84 -17.98 -7.82
N ALA A 76 -9.06 -18.41 -7.53
CA ALA A 76 -10.16 -18.47 -8.49
C ALA A 76 -10.57 -17.08 -8.99
N THR A 77 -10.61 -16.08 -8.09
CA THR A 77 -10.93 -14.69 -8.44
C THR A 77 -9.78 -14.01 -9.17
N HIS A 78 -8.53 -14.21 -8.75
CA HIS A 78 -7.34 -13.64 -9.38
C HIS A 78 -7.08 -14.19 -10.79
N ARG A 79 -7.46 -15.45 -11.05
CA ARG A 79 -7.44 -16.01 -12.42
C ARG A 79 -8.39 -15.26 -13.36
N LYS A 80 -9.54 -14.79 -12.87
CA LYS A 80 -10.58 -14.10 -13.67
C LYS A 80 -10.42 -12.58 -13.70
N LYS A 81 -9.95 -11.96 -12.61
CA LYS A 81 -9.80 -10.51 -12.44
C LYS A 81 -8.36 -10.18 -12.05
N ARG A 82 -7.70 -9.32 -12.84
CA ARG A 82 -6.32 -8.87 -12.54
C ARG A 82 -6.23 -7.92 -11.35
N ARG A 83 -7.33 -7.33 -10.88
CA ARG A 83 -7.37 -6.43 -9.72
C ARG A 83 -8.55 -6.81 -8.83
N THR A 84 -8.30 -6.90 -7.54
CA THR A 84 -9.32 -7.22 -6.53
C THR A 84 -9.21 -6.20 -5.39
N VAL A 85 -10.34 -5.59 -5.00
CA VAL A 85 -10.42 -4.74 -3.79
C VAL A 85 -10.53 -5.55 -2.50
N PHE A 86 -10.63 -6.87 -2.60
CA PHE A 86 -10.78 -7.81 -1.49
C PHE A 86 -9.89 -7.50 -0.27
N PHE A 87 -8.56 -7.44 -0.45
CA PHE A 87 -7.64 -7.22 0.67
C PHE A 87 -7.76 -5.82 1.28
N LEU A 88 -8.02 -4.81 0.45
CA LEU A 88 -8.24 -3.45 0.93
C LEU A 88 -9.50 -3.37 1.78
N THR A 89 -10.59 -3.99 1.31
CA THR A 89 -11.85 -4.04 2.05
C THR A 89 -11.72 -4.85 3.34
N LEU A 90 -11.04 -6.01 3.29
CA LEU A 90 -10.77 -6.82 4.47
C LEU A 90 -9.94 -6.04 5.50
N ALA A 91 -8.93 -5.30 5.07
CA ALA A 91 -8.11 -4.48 5.96
C ALA A 91 -8.90 -3.34 6.61
N LEU A 92 -9.73 -2.62 5.83
CA LEU A 92 -10.58 -1.54 6.34
C LEU A 92 -11.65 -2.07 7.30
N TYR A 93 -12.28 -3.20 6.96
CA TYR A 93 -13.26 -3.85 7.81
C TYR A 93 -12.63 -4.32 9.12
N SER A 94 -11.47 -4.99 9.06
CA SER A 94 -10.73 -5.42 10.24
C SER A 94 -10.37 -4.23 11.14
N LEU A 95 -9.86 -3.13 10.57
CA LEU A 95 -9.55 -1.92 11.34
C LEU A 95 -10.79 -1.34 12.05
N ALA A 96 -11.92 -1.25 11.34
CA ALA A 96 -13.17 -0.77 11.90
C ALA A 96 -13.73 -1.71 12.99
N TYR A 97 -13.65 -3.02 12.76
CA TYR A 97 -14.11 -4.03 13.70
C TYR A 97 -13.25 -4.07 14.97
N MET A 98 -11.93 -3.98 14.84
CA MET A 98 -11.03 -3.89 15.99
C MET A 98 -11.30 -2.63 16.83
N TYR A 99 -11.56 -1.50 16.18
CA TYR A 99 -11.96 -0.28 16.90
C TYR A 99 -13.34 -0.45 17.56
N TYR A 100 -14.31 -1.06 16.88
CA TYR A 100 -15.62 -1.36 17.47
C TYR A 100 -15.47 -2.20 18.74
N LEU A 101 -14.69 -3.30 18.71
CA LEU A 101 -14.41 -4.13 19.88
C LEU A 101 -13.73 -3.34 21.00
N PHE A 102 -12.80 -2.44 20.68
CA PHE A 102 -12.18 -1.56 21.68
C PHE A 102 -13.23 -0.68 22.38
N ILE A 103 -14.17 -0.11 21.63
CA ILE A 103 -15.25 0.72 22.17
C ILE A 103 -16.24 -0.11 23.00
N THR A 104 -16.58 -1.33 22.60
CA THR A 104 -17.62 -2.13 23.28
C THR A 104 -17.09 -2.98 24.43
N GLU A 105 -15.85 -3.46 24.38
CA GLU A 105 -15.31 -4.40 25.36
C GLU A 105 -14.30 -3.77 26.32
N ILE A 106 -13.57 -2.75 25.88
CA ILE A 106 -12.46 -2.16 26.66
C ILE A 106 -12.88 -0.87 27.34
N LEU A 107 -13.56 0.03 26.64
CA LEU A 107 -14.03 1.28 27.26
C LEU A 107 -14.95 1.09 28.47
N PRO A 108 -15.93 0.16 28.48
CA PRO A 108 -16.81 0.00 29.63
C PRO A 108 -16.11 -0.48 30.91
N ARG A 109 -14.86 -0.95 30.83
CA ARG A 109 -14.07 -1.31 32.02
C ARG A 109 -13.69 -0.09 32.86
N GLY A 110 -13.66 1.10 32.25
CA GLY A 110 -13.35 2.35 32.96
C GLY A 110 -11.85 2.61 33.16
N ASP A 111 -10.96 1.71 32.73
CA ASP A 111 -9.51 1.84 32.91
C ASP A 111 -8.83 2.75 31.87
N VAL A 112 -9.55 3.14 30.81
CA VAL A 112 -9.01 3.92 29.69
C VAL A 112 -9.33 5.41 29.89
N SER A 113 -8.29 6.24 29.93
CA SER A 113 -8.46 7.70 30.02
C SER A 113 -8.97 8.31 28.71
N GLN A 114 -9.61 9.47 28.80
CA GLN A 114 -10.09 10.20 27.62
C GLN A 114 -8.95 10.54 26.64
N LEU A 115 -7.75 10.83 27.15
CA LEU A 115 -6.58 11.09 26.31
C LEU A 115 -6.16 9.84 25.51
N GLN A 116 -6.19 8.65 26.14
CA GLN A 116 -5.90 7.39 25.47
C GLN A 116 -6.94 7.09 24.38
N LEU A 117 -8.24 7.28 24.68
CA LEU A 117 -9.31 7.12 23.71
C LEU A 117 -9.15 8.09 22.52
N CYS A 118 -8.90 9.37 22.78
CA CYS A 118 -8.63 10.35 21.74
C CYS A 118 -7.42 9.96 20.89
N THR A 119 -6.35 9.45 21.51
CA THR A 119 -5.13 9.02 20.83
C THR A 119 -5.39 7.83 19.89
N VAL A 120 -6.06 6.77 20.37
CA VAL A 120 -6.42 5.61 19.53
C VAL A 120 -7.33 6.03 18.38
N THR A 121 -8.35 6.84 18.68
CA THR A 121 -9.33 7.31 17.69
C THR A 121 -8.66 8.17 16.62
N ALA A 122 -7.82 9.12 17.01
CA ALA A 122 -7.05 9.95 16.10
C ALA A 122 -6.08 9.11 15.25
N GLY A 123 -5.39 8.14 15.85
CA GLY A 123 -4.51 7.21 15.14
C GLY A 123 -5.25 6.39 14.08
N MET A 124 -6.47 5.94 14.37
CA MET A 124 -7.31 5.25 13.38
C MET A 124 -7.69 6.17 12.21
N PHE A 125 -8.20 7.37 12.49
CA PHE A 125 -8.55 8.34 11.43
C PHE A 125 -7.33 8.74 10.61
N PHE A 126 -6.17 8.92 11.24
CA PHE A 126 -4.92 9.25 10.56
C PHE A 126 -4.41 8.08 9.70
N THR A 127 -4.59 6.83 10.15
CA THR A 127 -4.31 5.63 9.35
C THR A 127 -5.17 5.60 8.09
N VAL A 128 -6.49 5.82 8.22
CA VAL A 128 -7.41 5.85 7.06
C VAL A 128 -7.08 7.03 6.13
N GLY A 129 -6.82 8.22 6.68
CA GLY A 129 -6.46 9.41 5.91
C GLY A 129 -5.15 9.26 5.13
N SER A 130 -4.11 8.70 5.75
CA SER A 130 -2.83 8.41 5.09
C SER A 130 -2.96 7.34 4.02
N LEU A 131 -3.79 6.32 4.23
CA LEU A 131 -4.11 5.32 3.21
C LEU A 131 -4.83 5.94 2.00
N ILE A 132 -5.84 6.79 2.23
CA ILE A 132 -6.53 7.55 1.17
C ILE A 132 -5.52 8.41 0.40
N HIS A 133 -4.62 9.10 1.11
CA HIS A 133 -3.55 9.88 0.49
C HIS A 133 -2.66 9.03 -0.40
N THR A 134 -2.20 7.88 0.09
CA THR A 134 -1.35 6.92 -0.65
C THR A 134 -2.02 6.41 -1.92
N LYS A 135 -3.35 6.30 -1.91
CA LYS A 135 -4.15 5.86 -3.06
C LYS A 135 -4.35 6.95 -4.13
N ARG A 136 -4.00 8.22 -3.88
CA ARG A 136 -4.16 9.31 -4.87
C ARG A 136 -3.39 9.09 -6.17
N GLY A 137 -2.32 8.30 -6.14
CA GLY A 137 -1.69 7.77 -7.35
C GLY A 137 -0.19 7.59 -7.24
N PRO A 138 0.40 6.62 -7.96
CA PRO A 138 1.82 6.27 -7.86
C PRO A 138 2.78 7.16 -8.65
N GLY A 139 2.26 8.06 -9.49
CA GLY A 139 3.04 8.82 -10.46
C GLY A 139 3.20 8.06 -11.77
N PHE A 140 2.19 8.16 -12.64
CA PHE A 140 2.22 7.53 -13.96
C PHE A 140 3.25 8.21 -14.88
N VAL A 141 3.82 7.43 -15.80
CA VAL A 141 4.66 7.99 -16.88
C VAL A 141 3.74 8.51 -17.98
N THR A 142 3.80 9.81 -18.24
CA THR A 142 3.09 10.46 -19.37
C THR A 142 4.04 10.66 -20.56
N ALA A 143 3.48 10.73 -21.77
CA ALA A 143 4.27 11.01 -22.98
C ALA A 143 4.97 12.39 -22.91
N SER A 144 4.34 13.37 -22.25
CA SER A 144 4.89 14.71 -22.03
C SER A 144 6.21 14.74 -21.25
N LEU A 145 6.47 13.76 -20.39
CA LEU A 145 7.75 13.68 -19.66
C LEU A 145 8.93 13.48 -20.61
N PHE A 146 8.73 12.73 -21.69
CA PHE A 146 9.76 12.54 -22.70
C PHE A 146 9.98 13.83 -23.51
N GLU A 147 8.90 14.50 -23.92
CA GLU A 147 8.97 15.77 -24.66
C GLU A 147 9.71 16.85 -23.86
N ALA A 148 9.40 16.98 -22.56
CA ALA A 148 10.10 17.91 -21.67
C ALA A 148 11.60 17.59 -21.55
N HIS A 149 11.96 16.30 -21.48
CA HIS A 149 13.37 15.90 -21.46
C HIS A 149 14.07 16.19 -22.81
N SER A 150 13.43 15.89 -23.95
CA SER A 150 13.97 16.19 -25.27
C SER A 150 14.27 17.68 -25.45
N GLN A 151 13.35 18.56 -25.04
CA GLN A 151 13.56 20.02 -25.07
C GLN A 151 14.70 20.47 -24.15
N SER A 152 14.83 19.87 -22.96
CA SER A 152 15.92 20.19 -22.03
C SER A 152 17.31 19.76 -22.54
N GLN A 153 17.38 18.67 -23.33
CA GLN A 153 18.63 18.24 -23.95
C GLN A 153 19.03 19.06 -25.17
N GLU A 154 18.06 19.60 -25.93
CA GLU A 154 18.33 20.52 -27.03
C GLU A 154 18.82 21.89 -26.53
N GLY A 155 18.22 22.45 -25.47
CA GLY A 155 18.66 23.72 -24.87
C GLY A 155 20.08 23.68 -24.27
N ASN A 156 20.51 22.51 -23.76
CA ASN A 156 21.85 22.31 -23.21
C ASN A 156 22.94 22.11 -24.29
N LYS A 157 22.56 21.72 -25.51
CA LYS A 157 23.51 21.64 -26.64
C LYS A 157 23.89 23.02 -27.18
N ASP A 158 22.97 23.99 -27.11
CA ASP A 158 23.20 25.35 -27.60
C ASP A 158 24.10 26.19 -26.67
N SER A 159 24.16 25.85 -25.39
CA SER A 159 25.01 26.52 -24.39
C SER A 159 26.48 26.05 -24.41
N THR A 160 26.79 24.97 -25.13
CA THR A 160 28.15 24.42 -25.19
C THR A 160 28.99 25.03 -26.34
N HIS A 161 28.40 25.86 -27.22
CA HIS A 161 29.09 26.42 -28.39
C HIS A 161 29.59 27.88 -28.23
N LEU A 162 29.47 28.49 -27.04
CA LEU A 162 29.86 29.90 -26.81
C LEU A 162 31.06 30.14 -25.87
N ASN A 163 31.69 29.10 -25.32
CA ASN A 163 32.82 29.27 -24.39
C ASN A 163 34.16 28.80 -24.99
N GLY A 164 34.51 29.39 -26.14
CA GLY A 164 35.71 29.04 -26.91
C GLY A 164 36.65 30.21 -27.18
N ARG A 165 37.07 30.98 -26.16
CA ARG A 165 38.33 31.77 -26.23
C ARG A 165 38.73 32.34 -24.86
N VAL A 166 39.78 31.80 -24.23
CA VAL A 166 40.96 32.52 -23.69
C VAL A 166 42.05 31.47 -23.41
N GLN A 167 43.28 31.86 -23.74
CA GLN A 167 44.49 31.05 -23.87
C GLN A 167 45.37 31.09 -22.61
N SER A 168 45.98 29.93 -22.29
CA SER A 168 47.28 29.66 -21.63
C SER A 168 47.70 30.34 -20.31
N THR A 169 48.05 29.52 -19.30
CA THR A 169 49.44 29.45 -18.76
C THR A 169 49.66 28.22 -17.87
N VAL A 170 50.90 27.73 -17.90
CA VAL A 170 51.46 26.46 -17.38
C VAL A 170 51.66 26.46 -15.86
N SER A 171 51.46 25.31 -15.18
CA SER A 171 52.40 24.73 -14.19
C SER A 171 51.93 23.37 -13.66
N SER A 172 52.89 22.45 -13.58
CA SER A 172 52.84 21.01 -13.28
C SER A 172 52.88 20.68 -11.78
N SER A 173 52.22 19.59 -11.34
CA SER A 173 52.85 18.48 -10.56
C SER A 173 51.86 17.39 -10.11
N SER A 174 52.18 16.15 -10.55
CA SER A 174 52.05 14.82 -9.94
C SER A 174 50.92 14.40 -8.97
N SER A 175 50.41 13.20 -9.30
CA SER A 175 49.99 12.07 -8.44
C SER A 175 48.62 12.07 -7.73
N SER A 176 47.69 11.26 -8.24
CA SER A 176 47.06 10.17 -7.47
C SER A 176 46.17 9.30 -8.37
N SER A 177 46.60 8.07 -8.58
CA SER A 177 45.98 7.00 -9.38
C SER A 177 44.79 6.34 -8.66
N SER A 178 43.85 7.13 -8.16
CA SER A 178 42.67 6.66 -7.41
C SER A 178 41.35 7.29 -7.87
N ALA A 179 41.38 8.14 -8.90
CA ALA A 179 40.20 8.83 -9.42
C ALA A 179 39.43 8.03 -10.49
N GLU A 180 40.08 7.08 -11.18
CA GLU A 180 39.47 6.39 -12.32
C GLU A 180 38.33 5.43 -11.91
N ALA A 181 38.46 4.72 -10.78
CA ALA A 181 37.42 3.81 -10.30
C ALA A 181 36.16 4.54 -9.75
N VAL A 182 36.32 5.76 -9.24
CA VAL A 182 35.19 6.59 -8.74
C VAL A 182 34.48 7.29 -9.91
N VAL A 183 35.23 7.66 -10.97
CA VAL A 183 34.69 8.27 -12.19
C VAL A 183 33.91 7.26 -13.04
N GLU A 184 34.29 5.99 -13.03
CA GLU A 184 33.59 4.93 -13.77
C GLU A 184 32.24 4.57 -13.14
N THR A 185 32.20 4.45 -11.80
CA THR A 185 30.95 4.23 -11.05
C THR A 185 29.96 5.41 -11.16
N THR A 186 30.46 6.63 -11.39
CA THR A 186 29.62 7.83 -11.59
C THR A 186 29.17 8.00 -13.05
N LYS A 187 29.95 7.57 -14.05
CA LYS A 187 29.53 7.59 -15.47
C LYS A 187 28.41 6.60 -15.79
N GLU A 188 28.36 5.44 -15.13
CA GLU A 188 27.24 4.49 -15.28
C GLU A 188 25.95 5.02 -14.66
N ALA A 189 26.03 5.82 -13.59
CA ALA A 189 24.88 6.52 -13.02
C ALA A 189 24.36 7.67 -13.92
N LEU A 190 25.25 8.27 -14.74
CA LEU A 190 24.94 9.41 -15.61
C LEU A 190 24.42 9.03 -17.00
N THR A 191 24.45 7.75 -17.37
CA THR A 191 23.87 7.25 -18.65
C THR A 191 22.63 6.41 -18.42
N ALA A 192 21.80 6.83 -17.47
CA ALA A 192 20.49 6.28 -17.26
C ALA A 192 19.62 6.57 -18.51
N LYS A 193 19.72 5.69 -19.51
CA LYS A 193 19.13 5.85 -20.83
C LYS A 193 17.63 5.58 -20.76
N TRP A 194 16.84 6.49 -21.33
CA TRP A 194 15.41 6.29 -21.49
C TRP A 194 15.13 5.02 -22.31
N SER A 195 14.12 4.25 -21.93
CA SER A 195 13.77 2.98 -22.60
C SER A 195 12.33 2.95 -23.05
N LYS A 196 12.05 2.42 -24.24
CA LYS A 196 10.67 2.28 -24.73
C LYS A 196 9.97 1.10 -24.03
N CYS A 197 8.73 1.29 -23.58
CA CYS A 197 7.90 0.21 -23.09
C CYS A 197 7.34 -0.61 -24.27
N PRO A 198 7.48 -1.94 -24.32
CA PRO A 198 6.93 -2.74 -25.41
C PRO A 198 5.39 -2.79 -25.41
N VAL A 199 4.76 -2.66 -24.22
CA VAL A 199 3.30 -2.72 -24.06
C VAL A 199 2.66 -1.35 -24.29
N CYS A 200 3.06 -0.34 -23.51
CA CYS A 200 2.48 1.00 -23.60
C CYS A 200 3.00 1.80 -24.80
N LYS A 201 4.11 1.37 -25.45
CA LYS A 201 4.77 2.06 -26.56
C LYS A 201 5.27 3.49 -26.25
N ILE A 202 5.36 3.86 -24.98
CA ILE A 202 5.90 5.15 -24.51
C ILE A 202 7.37 5.05 -24.09
N MET A 203 8.09 6.17 -24.14
CA MET A 203 9.44 6.29 -23.58
C MET A 203 9.36 6.40 -22.05
N ARG A 204 10.16 5.61 -21.35
CA ARG A 204 10.20 5.54 -19.89
C ARG A 204 11.49 6.16 -19.38
N PRO A 205 11.41 7.04 -18.36
CA PRO A 205 12.61 7.51 -17.69
C PRO A 205 13.29 6.35 -16.96
N PRO A 206 14.55 6.53 -16.55
CA PRO A 206 15.26 5.55 -15.75
C PRO A 206 14.49 5.11 -14.51
N ARG A 207 14.62 3.83 -14.16
CA ARG A 207 13.92 3.18 -13.04
C ARG A 207 12.39 3.12 -13.17
N ALA A 208 11.78 3.64 -14.24
CA ALA A 208 10.35 3.46 -14.48
C ALA A 208 10.03 2.05 -15.03
N GLY A 209 8.98 1.44 -14.51
CA GLY A 209 8.57 0.07 -14.81
C GLY A 209 7.14 -0.02 -15.34
N HIS A 210 6.84 -1.03 -16.17
CA HIS A 210 5.46 -1.32 -16.56
C HIS A 210 4.86 -2.33 -15.57
N CYS A 211 3.76 -1.95 -14.92
CA CYS A 211 3.04 -2.86 -14.05
C CYS A 211 1.95 -3.59 -14.84
N ARG A 212 2.09 -4.91 -15.02
CA ARG A 212 1.12 -5.75 -15.76
C ARG A 212 -0.26 -5.79 -15.11
N THR A 213 -0.31 -5.69 -13.78
CA THR A 213 -1.55 -5.63 -13.00
C THR A 213 -2.29 -4.32 -13.22
N CYS A 214 -1.55 -3.22 -13.37
CA CYS A 214 -2.12 -1.92 -13.62
C CYS A 214 -2.32 -1.56 -15.09
N GLY A 215 -1.60 -2.21 -16.00
CA GLY A 215 -1.61 -1.89 -17.43
C GLY A 215 -0.91 -0.57 -17.77
N SER A 216 -0.17 0.02 -16.82
CA SER A 216 0.43 1.36 -16.98
C SER A 216 1.88 1.38 -16.54
N CYS A 217 2.66 2.29 -17.14
CA CYS A 217 4.02 2.59 -16.69
C CYS A 217 4.02 3.55 -15.51
N ILE A 218 4.80 3.21 -14.48
CA ILE A 218 4.90 3.96 -13.23
C ILE A 218 6.33 4.48 -13.08
N GLN A 219 6.46 5.75 -12.68
CA GLN A 219 7.76 6.37 -12.41
C GLN A 219 8.38 5.76 -11.15
N ARG A 220 9.66 5.38 -11.24
CA ARG A 220 10.38 4.66 -10.17
C ARG A 220 9.51 3.57 -9.53
N LEU A 221 9.01 2.65 -10.36
CA LEU A 221 8.14 1.57 -9.91
C LEU A 221 8.89 0.75 -8.85
N ASP A 222 8.32 0.66 -7.66
CA ASP A 222 8.82 -0.22 -6.62
C ASP A 222 8.09 -1.57 -6.72
N HIS A 223 6.80 -1.59 -6.38
CA HIS A 223 5.97 -2.80 -6.52
C HIS A 223 4.49 -2.48 -6.73
N HIS A 224 3.70 -3.50 -7.09
CA HIS A 224 2.25 -3.44 -7.04
C HIS A 224 1.77 -4.04 -5.73
N CYS A 225 1.18 -3.22 -4.86
CA CYS A 225 0.71 -3.67 -3.56
C CYS A 225 -0.75 -4.13 -3.65
N ILE A 226 -0.96 -5.42 -3.40
CA ILE A 226 -2.29 -6.05 -3.39
C ILE A 226 -3.19 -5.50 -2.28
N TRP A 227 -2.60 -5.09 -1.15
CA TRP A 227 -3.33 -4.62 0.04
C TRP A 227 -4.00 -3.27 -0.18
N ILE A 228 -3.34 -2.36 -0.89
CA ILE A 228 -3.91 -1.04 -1.24
C ILE A 228 -4.55 -1.03 -2.64
N ASN A 229 -4.45 -2.15 -3.36
CA ASN A 229 -4.85 -2.31 -4.76
C ASN A 229 -4.34 -1.14 -5.62
N SER A 230 -3.05 -0.83 -5.50
CA SER A 230 -2.37 0.26 -6.19
C SER A 230 -0.87 -0.01 -6.31
N CYS A 231 -0.22 0.57 -7.31
CA CYS A 231 1.24 0.59 -7.32
C CYS A 231 1.79 1.52 -6.24
N VAL A 232 3.01 1.21 -5.81
CA VAL A 232 3.90 2.10 -5.07
C VAL A 232 4.98 2.56 -6.05
N GLY A 233 5.12 3.87 -6.18
CA GLY A 233 6.05 4.52 -7.10
C GLY A 233 6.49 5.87 -6.58
N GLN A 234 7.17 6.64 -7.42
CA GLN A 234 7.82 7.90 -7.02
C GLN A 234 6.88 8.86 -6.27
N ALA A 235 5.62 9.00 -6.68
CA ALA A 235 4.72 10.02 -6.15
C ALA A 235 4.07 9.63 -4.80
N ASN A 236 3.95 8.34 -4.48
CA ASN A 236 3.28 7.86 -3.27
C ASN A 236 4.17 7.01 -2.36
N HIS A 237 5.45 6.80 -2.69
CA HIS A 237 6.38 6.02 -1.87
C HIS A 237 6.47 6.54 -0.43
N ARG A 238 6.59 7.88 -0.25
CA ARG A 238 6.66 8.49 1.09
C ARG A 238 5.37 8.31 1.88
N SER A 239 4.21 8.53 1.24
CA SER A 239 2.92 8.35 1.92
C SER A 239 2.65 6.88 2.25
N PHE A 240 3.12 5.95 1.41
CA PHE A 240 3.04 4.51 1.69
C PHE A 240 3.82 4.15 2.96
N LEU A 241 5.06 4.62 3.10
CA LEU A 241 5.86 4.42 4.31
C LEU A 241 5.22 5.07 5.54
N LEU A 242 4.66 6.28 5.40
CA LEU A 242 3.91 6.94 6.48
C LEU A 242 2.67 6.13 6.89
N THR A 243 1.92 5.60 5.92
CA THR A 243 0.74 4.78 6.20
C THR A 243 1.14 3.53 7.00
N LEU A 244 2.23 2.87 6.60
CA LEU A 244 2.75 1.69 7.29
C LEU A 244 3.21 2.02 8.71
N SER A 245 3.95 3.11 8.91
CA SER A 245 4.45 3.49 10.24
C SER A 245 3.30 3.85 11.17
N VAL A 246 2.34 4.65 10.71
CA VAL A 246 1.16 5.05 11.50
C VAL A 246 0.32 3.84 11.86
N PHE A 247 0.10 2.93 10.91
CA PHE A 247 -0.64 1.70 11.16
C PHE A 247 0.04 0.88 12.27
N VAL A 248 1.34 0.59 12.15
CA VAL A 248 2.09 -0.19 13.14
C VAL A 248 2.07 0.48 14.51
N LEU A 249 2.34 1.78 14.58
CA LEU A 249 2.36 2.52 15.86
C LEU A 249 0.97 2.53 16.52
N THR A 250 -0.09 2.78 15.76
CA THR A 250 -1.47 2.78 16.28
C THR A 250 -1.87 1.38 16.75
N SER A 251 -1.51 0.34 16.01
CA SER A 251 -1.78 -1.05 16.39
C SER A 251 -1.04 -1.45 17.66
N LEU A 252 0.26 -1.16 17.76
CA LEU A 252 1.05 -1.47 18.96
C LEU A 252 0.52 -0.73 20.19
N TYR A 253 0.13 0.53 20.04
CA TYR A 253 -0.47 1.30 21.11
C TYR A 253 -1.83 0.72 21.55
N GLY A 254 -2.70 0.40 20.59
CA GLY A 254 -4.00 -0.24 20.86
C GLY A 254 -3.86 -1.59 21.56
N ILE A 255 -2.96 -2.46 21.08
CA ILE A 255 -2.66 -3.76 21.72
C ILE A 255 -2.17 -3.56 23.16
N SER A 256 -1.28 -2.59 23.38
CA SER A 256 -0.74 -2.32 24.72
C SER A 256 -1.84 -1.87 25.70
N LEU A 257 -2.77 -1.02 25.25
CA LEU A 257 -3.92 -0.60 26.06
C LEU A 257 -4.85 -1.77 26.39
N VAL A 258 -5.17 -2.59 25.39
CA VAL A 258 -6.01 -3.79 25.58
C VAL A 258 -5.38 -4.74 26.61
N LEU A 259 -4.08 -5.02 26.48
CA LEU A 259 -3.36 -5.89 27.41
C LEU A 259 -3.31 -5.32 28.82
N TYR A 260 -3.12 -4.02 28.97
CA TYR A 260 -3.14 -3.36 30.28
C TYR A 260 -4.52 -3.46 30.96
N SER A 261 -5.60 -3.24 30.20
CA SER A 261 -6.98 -3.32 30.72
C SER A 261 -7.44 -4.75 31.02
N ILE A 262 -6.88 -5.77 30.37
CA ILE A 262 -7.23 -7.18 30.62
C ILE A 262 -6.33 -7.79 31.70
N CYS A 263 -5.05 -7.40 31.75
CA CYS A 263 -4.00 -8.07 32.52
C CYS A 263 -3.19 -7.07 33.38
N PRO A 264 -3.83 -6.27 34.26
CA PRO A 264 -3.19 -5.13 34.93
C PRO A 264 -2.02 -5.51 35.87
N ARG A 265 -1.92 -6.79 36.27
CA ARG A 265 -0.86 -7.30 37.17
C ARG A 265 0.37 -7.84 36.44
N GLN A 266 0.39 -7.85 35.11
CA GLN A 266 1.48 -8.39 34.32
C GLN A 266 2.14 -7.29 33.48
N ASN A 267 3.45 -7.44 33.24
CA ASN A 267 4.15 -6.61 32.28
C ASN A 267 3.61 -6.89 30.87
N VAL A 268 3.55 -5.86 30.02
CA VAL A 268 2.98 -5.95 28.66
C VAL A 268 3.60 -7.09 27.84
N VAL A 269 4.92 -7.32 27.96
CA VAL A 269 5.62 -8.40 27.26
C VAL A 269 5.14 -9.78 27.71
N THR A 270 4.93 -9.97 29.02
CA THR A 270 4.39 -11.23 29.56
C THR A 270 2.93 -11.39 29.19
N ALA A 271 2.12 -10.34 29.30
CA ALA A 271 0.70 -10.35 28.92
C ALA A 271 0.49 -10.65 27.43
N LEU A 272 1.42 -10.22 26.56
CA LEU A 272 1.41 -10.53 25.13
C LEU A 272 1.61 -12.04 24.86
N LEU A 273 2.41 -12.71 25.69
CA LEU A 273 2.73 -14.13 25.53
C LEU A 273 1.74 -15.04 26.28
N TYR A 274 1.27 -14.61 27.45
CA TYR A 274 0.37 -15.38 28.29
C TYR A 274 -0.40 -14.47 29.25
N CYS A 275 -1.72 -14.39 29.09
CA CYS A 275 -2.59 -13.73 30.05
C CYS A 275 -3.73 -14.65 30.52
N PRO A 276 -3.69 -15.15 31.76
CA PRO A 276 -4.73 -16.04 32.30
C PRO A 276 -6.09 -15.35 32.46
N GLY A 277 -6.12 -14.02 32.57
CA GLY A 277 -7.36 -13.23 32.64
C GLY A 277 -8.20 -13.24 31.36
N VAL A 278 -7.60 -13.59 30.21
CA VAL A 278 -8.31 -13.77 28.93
C VAL A 278 -9.12 -15.06 28.95
N TYR A 279 -8.59 -16.12 29.57
CA TYR A 279 -9.18 -17.47 29.55
C TYR A 279 -10.18 -17.71 30.68
N SER A 280 -10.14 -16.91 31.75
CA SER A 280 -11.05 -17.05 32.90
C SER A 280 -12.46 -16.50 32.67
N GLN A 281 -12.69 -15.73 31.59
CA GLN A 281 -14.02 -15.26 31.21
C GLN A 281 -14.36 -15.73 29.79
N SER A 282 -15.39 -16.56 29.68
CA SER A 282 -15.89 -17.17 28.43
C SER A 282 -16.31 -16.18 27.35
N ARG A 283 -16.48 -14.88 27.67
CA ARG A 283 -16.81 -13.82 26.71
C ARG A 283 -15.63 -13.39 25.82
N TYR A 284 -14.38 -13.61 26.22
CA TYR A 284 -13.20 -13.14 25.49
C TYR A 284 -12.55 -14.21 24.59
N SER A 285 -13.08 -15.44 24.56
CA SER A 285 -12.58 -16.47 23.62
C SER A 285 -12.82 -16.10 22.15
N LEU A 286 -13.77 -15.19 21.88
CA LEU A 286 -14.05 -14.65 20.55
C LEU A 286 -12.97 -13.68 20.02
N SER A 287 -12.14 -13.09 20.89
CA SER A 287 -11.15 -12.07 20.51
C SER A 287 -9.72 -12.58 20.30
N THR A 288 -9.40 -13.83 20.67
CA THR A 288 -8.04 -14.39 20.55
C THR A 288 -8.10 -15.88 20.26
N THR A 289 -8.17 -16.25 18.99
CA THR A 289 -7.92 -17.62 18.51
C THR A 289 -6.49 -17.72 17.96
N ALA A 290 -5.49 -17.67 18.84
CA ALA A 290 -4.15 -18.18 18.57
C ALA A 290 -3.29 -18.08 19.85
N THR A 291 -3.34 -19.11 20.70
CA THR A 291 -2.26 -19.65 21.57
C THR A 291 -2.81 -20.20 22.89
N GLY A 292 -3.22 -21.47 22.92
CA GLY A 292 -3.60 -22.11 24.18
C GLY A 292 -4.02 -23.57 24.02
N ALA A 293 -3.04 -24.44 23.83
CA ALA A 293 -3.21 -25.89 23.98
C ALA A 293 -1.97 -26.45 24.68
N TRP A 294 -1.83 -26.13 25.95
CA TRP A 294 -1.09 -26.91 26.95
C TRP A 294 -1.75 -26.61 28.29
N ASP A 295 -2.74 -27.44 28.63
CA ASP A 295 -2.91 -28.12 29.92
C ASP A 295 -3.98 -29.20 29.75
#